data_AF-A0A1F3LMQ6-F1
#
_entry.id   AF-A0A1F3LMQ6-F1
#
_cell.length_a   1.000
_cell.length_b   1.000
_cell.length_c   1.000
_cell.angle_alpha   90.00
_cell.angle_beta   90.00
_cell.angle_gamma   90.00
#
_symmetry.space_group_name_H-M   'P 1'
#
loop_
_entity.id
_entity.type
_entity.pdbx_description
1 polymer ?
#
loop_
_entity_poly.entity_id
_entity_poly.type
_entity_poly.pdbx_seq_one_letter_code
_entity_poly.pdbx_strand_id
1 'polypeptide(L)'
;MEHVLQIFVCDLFKKHIDDNGITQNLLSQKLNTSRQVVSNYLTGRTDFSLNMFERFCNALNIKMSFVIAEFYKKQGVSIVSEPEVKYQAKKIESVDPKDLLIRSLMDQVELSKRYISTLENQLQLNKQTGS
;
A
#
# COMPACT_ATOMS: atom_id res chain seq x y z
N MET A 1 -12.03 -2.74 -8.74
CA MET A 1 -10.75 -2.17 -8.25
C MET A 1 -10.68 -0.67 -8.56
N GLU A 2 -11.01 -0.22 -9.78
CA GLU A 2 -11.08 1.20 -10.18
C GLU A 2 -11.95 2.08 -9.27
N HIS A 3 -13.13 1.59 -8.87
CA HIS A 3 -14.09 2.37 -8.08
C HIS A 3 -13.58 2.77 -6.68
N VAL A 4 -12.67 1.98 -6.08
CA VAL A 4 -12.10 2.24 -4.74
C VAL A 4 -11.00 3.30 -4.82
N LEU A 5 -10.18 3.26 -5.88
CA LEU A 5 -9.17 4.27 -6.15
C LEU A 5 -9.81 5.63 -6.44
N GLN A 6 -10.87 5.64 -7.27
CA GLN A 6 -11.61 6.86 -7.60
C GLN A 6 -12.14 7.56 -6.34
N ILE A 7 -12.80 6.82 -5.44
CA ILE A 7 -13.32 7.36 -4.17
C ILE A 7 -12.18 7.94 -3.33
N PHE A 8 -11.08 7.20 -3.20
CA PHE A 8 -9.91 7.66 -2.45
C PHE A 8 -9.33 8.96 -3.01
N VAL A 9 -9.18 9.07 -4.33
CA VAL A 9 -8.66 10.27 -5.00
C VAL A 9 -9.58 11.46 -4.76
N CYS A 10 -10.90 11.28 -4.89
CA CYS A 10 -11.88 12.32 -4.60
C CYS A 10 -11.76 12.85 -3.17
N ASP A 11 -11.66 11.95 -2.18
CA ASP A 11 -11.54 12.31 -0.77
C ASP A 11 -10.21 13.01 -0.47
N LEU A 12 -9.11 12.52 -1.05
CA LEU A 12 -7.79 13.12 -0.89
C LEU A 12 -7.73 14.53 -1.46
N PHE A 13 -8.27 14.74 -2.67
CA PHE A 13 -8.30 16.07 -3.28
C PHE A 13 -9.21 17.02 -2.52
N LYS A 14 -10.41 16.59 -2.10
CA LYS A 14 -11.29 17.41 -1.25
C LYS A 14 -10.58 17.84 0.03
N LYS A 15 -10.00 16.89 0.75
CA LYS A 15 -9.26 17.17 1.98
C LYS A 15 -8.13 18.18 1.73
N HIS A 16 -7.34 17.99 0.69
CA HIS A 16 -6.25 18.92 0.38
C HIS A 16 -6.75 20.33 0.02
N ILE A 17 -7.87 20.43 -0.69
CA ILE A 17 -8.52 21.69 -1.03
C ILE A 17 -8.98 22.41 0.26
N ASP A 18 -9.62 21.69 1.16
CA ASP A 18 -10.12 22.22 2.44
C ASP A 18 -8.96 22.66 3.36
N ASP A 19 -7.93 21.81 3.51
CA ASP A 19 -6.75 22.08 4.35
C ASP A 19 -5.97 23.33 3.89
N ASN A 20 -6.03 23.67 2.61
CA ASN A 20 -5.31 24.81 2.02
C ASN A 20 -6.23 26.00 1.69
N GLY A 21 -7.52 25.96 2.04
CA GLY A 21 -8.47 27.03 1.75
C GLY A 21 -8.64 27.32 0.24
N ILE A 22 -8.42 26.32 -0.62
CA ILE A 22 -8.53 26.47 -2.07
C ILE A 22 -10.02 26.50 -2.43
N THR A 23 -10.45 27.49 -3.21
CA THR A 23 -11.84 27.51 -3.69
C THR A 23 -11.96 26.68 -4.98
N GLN A 24 -13.13 26.07 -5.20
CA GLN A 24 -13.42 25.38 -6.47
C GLN A 24 -13.34 26.33 -7.68
N ASN A 25 -13.59 27.63 -7.49
CA ASN A 25 -13.42 28.65 -8.55
C ASN A 25 -11.95 28.84 -8.92
N LEU A 26 -11.06 28.89 -7.94
CA LEU A 26 -9.63 28.96 -8.20
C LEU A 26 -9.14 27.71 -8.93
N LEU A 27 -9.61 26.53 -8.50
CA LEU A 27 -9.24 25.28 -9.14
C LEU A 27 -9.78 25.19 -10.57
N SER A 28 -11.00 25.68 -10.83
CA SER A 28 -11.58 25.70 -12.17
C SER A 28 -10.81 26.62 -13.12
N GLN A 29 -10.30 27.74 -12.63
CA GLN A 29 -9.41 28.63 -13.39
C GLN A 29 -8.09 27.91 -13.74
N LYS A 30 -7.43 27.28 -12.77
CA LYS A 30 -6.18 26.52 -13.01
C LYS A 30 -6.37 25.37 -14.00
N LEU A 31 -7.53 24.72 -13.97
CA LEU A 31 -7.88 23.61 -14.84
C LEU A 31 -8.51 24.05 -16.17
N ASN A 32 -8.65 25.36 -16.41
CA ASN A 32 -9.35 25.92 -17.58
C ASN A 32 -10.66 25.18 -17.87
N THR A 33 -11.50 25.04 -16.85
CA THR A 33 -12.79 24.32 -16.92
C THR A 33 -13.83 25.03 -16.06
N SER A 34 -15.08 24.53 -16.07
CA SER A 34 -16.14 25.12 -15.26
C SER A 34 -16.08 24.64 -13.80
N ARG A 35 -16.54 25.48 -12.87
CA ARG A 35 -16.71 25.10 -11.46
C ARG A 35 -17.55 23.83 -11.30
N GLN A 36 -18.59 23.68 -12.13
CA GLN A 36 -19.46 22.51 -12.11
C GLN A 36 -18.70 21.23 -12.47
N VAL A 37 -17.82 21.29 -13.48
CA VAL A 37 -16.97 20.16 -13.85
C VAL A 37 -16.07 19.77 -12.70
N VAL A 38 -15.41 20.74 -12.05
CA VAL A 38 -14.61 20.49 -10.84
C VAL A 38 -15.43 19.82 -9.74
N SER A 39 -16.63 20.32 -9.47
CA SER A 39 -17.52 19.72 -8.46
C SER A 39 -17.90 18.28 -8.81
N ASN A 40 -18.17 17.98 -10.09
CA ASN A 40 -18.53 16.62 -10.51
C ASN A 40 -17.38 15.63 -10.27
N TYR A 41 -16.13 16.04 -10.55
CA TYR A 41 -14.96 15.22 -10.23
C TYR A 41 -14.81 15.03 -8.72
N LEU A 42 -14.82 16.09 -7.93
CA LEU A 42 -14.62 15.99 -6.46
C LEU A 42 -15.73 15.17 -5.79
N THR A 43 -16.96 15.22 -6.31
CA THR A 43 -18.09 14.42 -5.79
C THR A 43 -18.13 12.98 -6.30
N GLY A 44 -17.23 12.60 -7.21
CA GLY A 44 -17.21 11.27 -7.82
C GLY A 44 -18.34 11.04 -8.82
N ARG A 45 -19.01 12.09 -9.30
CA ARG A 45 -20.00 12.02 -10.40
C ARG A 45 -19.35 11.87 -11.78
N THR A 46 -18.06 12.16 -11.86
CA THR A 46 -17.27 11.99 -13.08
C THR A 46 -15.95 11.31 -12.72
N ASP A 47 -15.65 10.22 -13.43
CA ASP A 47 -14.43 9.46 -13.22
C ASP A 47 -13.21 10.18 -13.78
N PHE A 48 -12.08 10.08 -13.08
CA PHE A 48 -10.84 10.65 -13.55
C PHE A 48 -10.23 9.80 -14.66
N SER A 49 -10.07 10.38 -15.86
CA SER A 49 -9.06 9.88 -16.79
C SER A 49 -7.65 10.17 -16.26
N LEU A 50 -6.65 9.40 -16.70
CA LEU A 50 -5.25 9.62 -16.29
C LEU A 50 -4.78 11.06 -16.54
N ASN A 51 -5.13 11.63 -17.71
CA ASN A 51 -4.82 13.02 -18.04
C ASN A 51 -5.51 14.00 -17.08
N MET A 52 -6.80 13.81 -16.79
CA MET A 52 -7.49 14.72 -15.86
C MET A 52 -6.95 14.58 -14.43
N PHE A 53 -6.62 13.37 -13.99
CA PHE A 53 -5.98 13.11 -12.70
C PHE A 53 -4.65 13.85 -12.58
N GLU A 54 -3.79 13.77 -13.60
CA GLU A 54 -2.52 14.50 -13.65
C GLU A 54 -2.73 16.01 -13.62
N ARG A 55 -3.72 16.53 -14.36
CA ARG A 55 -4.06 17.97 -14.34
C ARG A 55 -4.50 18.44 -12.97
N PHE A 56 -5.31 17.66 -12.25
CA PHE A 56 -5.69 17.96 -10.87
C PHE A 56 -4.48 17.94 -9.93
N CYS A 57 -3.63 16.92 -10.04
CA CYS A 57 -2.36 16.84 -9.30
C CYS A 57 -1.52 18.10 -9.50
N ASN A 58 -1.31 18.51 -10.76
CA ASN A 58 -0.55 19.71 -11.10
C ASN A 58 -1.21 21.00 -10.57
N ALA A 59 -2.53 21.14 -10.70
CA ALA A 59 -3.26 22.31 -10.23
C ALA A 59 -3.22 22.47 -8.70
N LEU A 60 -3.15 21.35 -7.97
CA LEU A 60 -3.02 21.27 -6.52
C LEU A 60 -1.56 21.20 -6.05
N ASN A 61 -0.59 21.19 -6.97
CA ASN A 61 0.83 21.00 -6.65
C ASN A 61 1.12 19.72 -5.83
N ILE A 62 0.40 18.64 -6.14
CA ILE A 62 0.56 17.31 -5.55
C ILE A 62 1.26 16.42 -6.57
N LYS A 63 2.28 15.66 -6.15
CA LYS A 63 2.88 14.64 -7.02
C LYS A 63 1.93 13.47 -7.20
N MET A 64 1.69 13.03 -8.44
CA MET A 64 0.83 11.87 -8.71
C MET A 64 1.31 10.60 -7.98
N SER A 65 2.63 10.40 -7.89
CA SER A 65 3.24 9.29 -7.15
C SER A 65 2.92 9.30 -5.66
N PHE A 66 2.75 10.48 -5.06
CA PHE A 66 2.32 10.60 -3.66
C PHE A 66 0.90 10.09 -3.46
N VAL A 67 -0.04 10.45 -4.35
CA VAL A 67 -1.43 9.98 -4.26
C VAL A 67 -1.50 8.46 -4.37
N ILE A 68 -0.75 7.87 -5.31
CA ILE A 68 -0.67 6.42 -5.48
C ILE A 68 -0.05 5.76 -4.23
N ALA A 69 1.05 6.29 -3.72
CA ALA A 69 1.69 5.76 -2.50
C ALA A 69 0.73 5.77 -1.30
N GLU A 70 0.00 6.86 -1.08
CA GLU A 70 -0.98 6.96 0.00
C GLU A 70 -2.16 6.00 -0.18
N PHE A 71 -2.62 5.78 -1.42
CA PHE A 71 -3.66 4.78 -1.70
C PHE A 71 -3.22 3.37 -1.26
N TYR A 72 -2.05 2.91 -1.73
CA TYR A 72 -1.55 1.59 -1.39
C TYR A 72 -1.21 1.45 0.09
N LYS A 73 -0.66 2.51 0.71
CA LYS A 73 -0.44 2.56 2.16
C LYS A 73 -1.74 2.35 2.94
N LYS A 74 -2.85 2.96 2.51
CA LYS A 74 -4.18 2.74 3.11
C LYS A 74 -4.69 1.31 2.92
N GLN A 75 -4.25 0.62 1.86
CA GLN A 75 -4.52 -0.81 1.63
C GLN A 75 -3.57 -1.74 2.40
N GLY A 76 -2.64 -1.20 3.21
CA GLY A 76 -1.63 -1.99 3.93
C GLY A 76 -0.45 -2.42 3.06
N VAL A 77 -0.30 -1.85 1.86
CA VAL A 77 0.80 -2.12 0.94
C VAL A 77 1.82 -0.99 1.03
N SER A 78 3.04 -1.28 1.47
CA SER A 78 4.13 -0.31 1.48
C SER A 78 4.81 -0.28 0.10
N ILE A 79 4.56 0.77 -0.69
CA ILE A 79 5.31 0.97 -1.94
C ILE A 79 6.70 1.51 -1.57
N VAL A 80 7.70 0.64 -1.60
CA VAL A 80 9.11 1.03 -1.50
C VAL A 80 9.57 1.69 -2.80
N SER A 81 10.41 2.71 -2.67
CA SER A 81 10.95 3.45 -3.82
C SER A 81 11.96 2.60 -4.62
N GLU A 82 12.14 2.87 -5.92
CA GLU A 82 13.17 2.22 -6.76
C GLU A 82 14.57 2.12 -6.12
N PRO A 83 15.12 3.15 -5.46
CA PRO A 83 16.41 3.04 -4.77
C PRO A 83 16.39 2.06 -3.57
N GLU A 84 15.25 1.92 -2.87
CA GLU A 84 15.12 0.93 -1.79
C GLU A 84 15.03 -0.50 -2.35
N VAL A 85 14.35 -0.70 -3.48
CA VAL A 85 14.35 -2.00 -4.18
C VAL A 85 15.75 -2.37 -4.62
N LYS A 86 16.53 -1.42 -5.17
CA LYS A 86 17.95 -1.66 -5.52
C LYS A 86 18.81 -1.95 -4.29
N TYR A 87 18.59 -1.27 -3.16
CA TYR A 87 19.32 -1.54 -1.91
C TYR A 87 18.99 -2.93 -1.35
N GLN A 88 17.72 -3.32 -1.36
CA GLN A 88 17.29 -4.65 -0.92
C GLN A 88 17.78 -5.75 -1.87
N ALA A 89 17.72 -5.53 -3.19
CA ALA A 89 18.27 -6.46 -4.19
C ALA A 89 19.78 -6.65 -4.02
N LYS A 90 20.53 -5.56 -3.82
CA LYS A 90 21.97 -5.61 -3.56
C LYS A 90 22.33 -6.31 -2.25
N LYS A 91 21.47 -6.19 -1.23
CA LYS A 91 21.62 -6.93 0.03
C LYS A 91 21.40 -8.44 -0.18
N ILE A 92 20.49 -8.85 -1.05
CA ILE A 92 20.27 -10.26 -1.41
C ILE A 92 21.44 -10.81 -2.24
N GLU A 93 21.98 -10.04 -3.18
CA GLU A 93 23.18 -10.41 -3.95
C GLU A 93 24.44 -10.59 -3.08
N SER A 94 24.50 -9.94 -1.91
CA SER A 94 25.62 -10.05 -0.98
C SER A 94 25.55 -11.24 0.00
N VAL A 95 24.46 -12.01 0.00
CA VAL A 95 24.31 -13.18 0.86
C VAL A 95 24.68 -14.42 0.06
N ASP A 96 25.66 -15.20 0.54
CA ASP A 96 26.03 -16.47 -0.08
C ASP A 96 24.80 -17.38 -0.14
N PRO A 97 24.43 -17.96 -1.29
CA PRO A 97 23.33 -18.92 -1.40
C PRO A 97 23.40 -20.05 -0.37
N LYS A 98 24.60 -20.43 0.09
CA LYS A 98 24.80 -21.39 1.19
C LYS A 98 24.25 -20.88 2.51
N ASP A 99 24.40 -19.58 2.82
CA ASP A 99 23.88 -18.99 4.06
C ASP A 99 22.35 -18.95 4.07
N LEU A 100 21.73 -18.71 2.90
CA LEU A 100 20.27 -18.80 2.74
C LEU A 100 19.78 -20.24 2.93
N LEU A 101 20.48 -21.21 2.33
CA LEU A 101 20.16 -22.62 2.49
C LEU A 101 20.32 -23.08 3.95
N ILE A 102 21.41 -22.68 4.61
CA ILE A 102 21.66 -22.98 6.03
C ILE A 102 20.56 -22.41 6.92
N ARG A 103 20.13 -21.15 6.70
CA ARG A 103 19.01 -20.56 7.46
C ARG A 103 17.70 -21.31 7.24
N SER A 104 17.37 -21.61 5.99
CA SER A 104 16.16 -22.36 5.66
C SER A 104 16.14 -23.74 6.32
N LEU A 105 17.28 -24.44 6.31
CA LEU A 105 17.42 -25.73 7.00
C LEU A 105 17.30 -25.60 8.52
N MET A 106 17.86 -24.55 9.12
CA MET A 106 17.72 -24.30 10.56
C MET A 106 16.27 -24.05 10.96
N ASP A 107 15.51 -23.29 10.16
CA ASP A 107 14.08 -23.05 10.41
C ASP A 107 13.27 -24.35 10.32
N GLN A 108 13.57 -25.22 9.35
CA GLN A 108 12.91 -26.53 9.22
C GLN A 108 13.22 -27.48 10.39
N VAL A 109 14.45 -27.47 10.88
CA VAL A 109 14.84 -28.24 12.07
C VAL A 109 14.10 -27.74 13.31
N GLU A 110 13.99 -26.43 13.48
CA GLU A 110 13.29 -25.82 14.61
C GLU A 110 11.79 -26.13 14.60
N LEU A 111 11.14 -26.05 13.43
CA LEU A 111 9.74 -26.46 13.26
C LEU A 111 9.54 -27.93 13.61
N SER A 112 10.45 -28.79 13.15
CA SER A 112 10.40 -30.23 13.41
C SER A 112 10.53 -30.54 14.91
N LYS A 113 11.43 -29.86 15.63
CA LYS A 113 11.58 -30.00 17.09
C LYS A 113 10.30 -29.64 17.84
N ARG A 114 9.66 -28.53 17.46
CA ARG A 114 8.40 -28.09 18.08
C ARG A 114 7.27 -29.09 17.86
N TYR A 115 7.20 -29.67 16.66
CA TYR A 115 6.21 -30.69 16.34
C TYR A 115 6.41 -31.95 17.19
N ILE A 116 7.65 -32.44 17.30
CA ILE A 116 7.99 -33.59 18.16
C ILE A 116 7.60 -33.32 19.61
N SER A 117 7.98 -32.17 20.16
CA SER A 117 7.62 -31.80 21.54
C SER A 117 6.10 -31.75 21.75
N THR A 118 5.35 -31.29 20.75
CA THR A 118 3.88 -31.28 20.79
C THR A 118 3.31 -32.71 20.85
N LEU A 119 3.84 -33.62 20.02
CA LEU A 119 3.44 -35.02 20.02
C LEU A 119 3.78 -35.73 21.33
N GLU A 120 4.96 -35.46 21.90
CA GLU A 120 5.38 -36.02 23.18
C GLU A 120 4.45 -35.60 24.32
N ASN A 121 4.07 -34.33 24.37
CA ASN A 121 3.12 -33.80 25.36
C ASN A 121 1.72 -34.45 25.22
N GLN A 122 1.24 -34.62 23.98
CA GLN A 122 -0.04 -35.29 23.71
C GLN A 122 -0.02 -36.76 24.15
N LEU A 123 1.08 -37.47 23.90
CA LEU A 123 1.25 -38.86 24.34
C LEU A 123 1.28 -38.99 25.86
N GLN A 124 1.88 -38.03 26.58
CA GLN A 124 1.88 -38.03 28.04
C GLN A 124 0.48 -37.79 28.62
N LEU A 125 -0.28 -36.85 28.04
CA LEU A 125 -1.66 -36.58 28.45
C LEU A 125 -2.57 -37.80 28.25
N ASN A 126 -2.46 -38.48 27.10
CA ASN A 126 -3.25 -39.68 26.82
C ASN A 126 -2.92 -40.86 27.75
N LYS A 127 -1.70 -40.92 28.29
CA LYS A 127 -1.32 -41.93 29.30
C LYS A 127 -1.89 -41.62 30.69
N GLN A 128 -2.17 -40.36 31.00
CA GLN A 128 -2.74 -39.93 32.29
C GLN A 128 -4.28 -40.02 32.33
N THR A 129 -4.95 -39.93 31.19
CA THR A 129 -6.42 -39.98 31.08
C THR A 129 -6.98 -41.38 30.79
N GLY A 130 -6.11 -42.38 30.57
CA GLY A 130 -6.47 -43.77 30.27
C GLY A 130 -6.28 -44.77 31.43
N SER A 131 -6.16 -44.32 32.68
CA SER A 131 -6.19 -45.17 33.90
C SER A 131 -7.45 -44.91 34.71
#